data_AF-S5ZBE3-F1
#
_entry.id   AF-S5ZBE3-F1
#
_cell.length_a   1.000
_cell.length_b   1.000
_cell.length_c   1.000
_cell.angle_alpha   90.00
_cell.angle_beta   90.00
_cell.angle_gamma   90.00
#
_symmetry.space_group_name_H-M   'P 1'
#
loop_
_entity.id
_entity.type
_entity.pdbx_description
1 polymer ?
#
loop_
_entity_poly.entity_id
_entity_poly.type
_entity_poly.pdbx_seq_one_letter_code
_entity_poly.pdbx_strand_id
1 'polypeptide(L)'
;MIAFGAKIIRYGDSVDECIEYARELSRLNGLYDITPENNIIGLEGQKTLAFELWEEINPTHVIVPTGSGSNIYSIYKGFRELLEIGAIEELPKLIAVQTENCSPIAAEILGKESRREFTKALGLYVKDPINKELAIKAVRESNGTAVVVSEDELDFGERALAKEGVFAEYSSAVVIPALVKLHESGYFEKGDKVALIVTGSGLKSYYVEERERFSIGGTKLEILKLLREKPMYGYEIWENLEKPMKYQAVYQHIKELEALGLIEEAYKRGRRVYYKLTEKGERLLENFEE
;
A
#
# COMPACT_ATOMS: atom_id res chain seq x y z
N MET A 1 1.42 16.30 -7.10
CA MET A 1 2.72 16.99 -7.31
C MET A 1 2.76 17.78 -8.62
N ILE A 2 2.55 17.16 -9.79
CA ILE A 2 2.57 17.87 -11.10
C ILE A 2 1.59 19.05 -11.13
N ALA A 3 0.35 18.84 -10.66
CA ALA A 3 -0.67 19.89 -10.59
C ALA A 3 -0.26 21.10 -9.70
N PHE A 4 0.70 20.91 -8.77
CA PHE A 4 1.24 21.96 -7.91
C PHE A 4 2.53 22.60 -8.48
N GLY A 5 2.89 22.30 -9.73
CA GLY A 5 4.05 22.90 -10.41
C GLY A 5 5.41 22.27 -10.05
N ALA A 6 5.42 21.13 -9.36
CA ALA A 6 6.67 20.45 -9.01
C ALA A 6 7.38 19.87 -10.24
N LYS A 7 8.70 20.04 -10.32
CA LYS A 7 9.55 19.32 -11.28
C LYS A 7 9.74 17.89 -10.79
N ILE A 8 9.23 16.92 -11.54
CA ILE A 8 9.33 15.49 -11.18
C ILE A 8 10.58 14.88 -11.79
N ILE A 9 11.40 14.27 -10.94
CA ILE A 9 12.50 13.39 -11.34
C ILE A 9 12.12 11.99 -10.88
N ARG A 10 12.18 11.01 -11.79
CA ARG A 10 11.99 9.59 -11.46
C ARG A 10 13.37 8.95 -11.39
N TYR A 11 13.66 8.26 -10.30
CA TYR A 11 14.97 7.65 -10.05
C TYR A 11 14.80 6.41 -9.17
N GLY A 12 15.55 5.36 -9.48
CA GLY A 12 15.56 4.11 -8.71
C GLY A 12 14.27 3.29 -8.77
N ASP A 13 14.32 2.13 -8.12
CA ASP A 13 13.21 1.18 -8.03
C ASP A 13 12.55 1.15 -6.64
N SER A 14 13.07 1.92 -5.68
CA SER A 14 12.59 1.98 -4.29
C SER A 14 12.55 3.41 -3.72
N VAL A 15 11.77 3.59 -2.65
CA VAL A 15 11.75 4.86 -1.89
C VAL A 15 13.11 5.13 -1.25
N ASP A 16 13.79 4.09 -0.78
CA ASP A 16 15.10 4.19 -0.15
C ASP A 16 16.14 4.78 -1.13
N GLU A 17 16.17 4.30 -2.38
CA GLU A 17 17.02 4.85 -3.45
C GLU A 17 16.64 6.30 -3.83
N CYS A 18 15.34 6.62 -3.84
CA CYS A 18 14.87 7.98 -4.07
C CYS A 18 15.38 8.95 -2.99
N ILE A 19 15.37 8.54 -1.73
CA ILE A 19 15.83 9.35 -0.60
C ILE A 19 17.35 9.58 -0.69
N GLU A 20 18.12 8.55 -1.01
CA GLU A 20 19.57 8.68 -1.19
C GLU A 20 19.91 9.64 -2.33
N TYR A 21 19.26 9.49 -3.48
CA TYR A 21 19.42 10.40 -4.62
C TYR A 21 19.02 11.83 -4.29
N ALA A 22 17.87 12.03 -3.61
CA ALA A 22 17.41 13.34 -3.20
C ALA A 22 18.40 14.03 -2.26
N ARG A 23 18.99 13.28 -1.31
CA ARG A 23 20.02 13.77 -0.38
C ARG A 23 21.27 14.23 -1.12
N GLU A 24 21.76 13.45 -2.06
CA GLU A 24 22.93 13.83 -2.89
C GLU A 24 22.64 15.06 -3.74
N LEU A 25 21.49 15.09 -4.41
CA LEU A 25 21.05 16.22 -5.23
C LEU A 25 20.95 17.49 -4.38
N SER A 26 20.40 17.38 -3.17
CA SER A 26 20.29 18.50 -2.23
C SER A 26 21.66 19.06 -1.86
N ARG A 27 22.59 18.17 -1.49
CA ARG A 27 23.96 18.54 -1.11
C ARG A 27 24.74 19.21 -2.24
N LEU A 28 24.64 18.68 -3.47
CA LEU A 28 25.38 19.18 -4.62
C LEU A 28 24.85 20.52 -5.15
N ASN A 29 23.55 20.79 -4.99
CA ASN A 29 22.90 21.95 -5.57
C ASN A 29 22.51 23.03 -4.53
N GLY A 30 22.87 22.84 -3.26
CA GLY A 30 22.50 23.76 -2.18
C GLY A 30 20.99 23.87 -1.97
N LEU A 31 20.25 22.80 -2.25
CA LEU A 31 18.80 22.75 -2.01
C LEU A 31 18.55 22.39 -0.54
N TYR A 32 17.37 22.75 -0.04
CA TYR A 32 16.90 22.35 1.27
C TYR A 32 16.13 21.01 1.16
N ASP A 33 16.60 20.00 1.89
CA ASP A 33 15.99 18.67 1.92
C ASP A 33 14.78 18.66 2.87
N ILE A 34 13.58 18.49 2.31
CA ILE A 34 12.32 18.39 3.06
C ILE A 34 11.84 16.94 3.22
N THR A 35 12.67 15.95 2.92
CA THR A 35 12.36 14.53 3.10
C THR A 35 11.88 14.30 4.55
N PRO A 36 10.64 13.79 4.76
CA PRO A 36 10.04 13.70 6.09
C PRO A 36 10.92 12.99 7.12
N GLU A 37 11.69 12.01 6.68
CA GLU A 37 12.59 11.20 7.49
C GLU A 37 13.75 11.99 8.11
N ASN A 38 14.17 13.07 7.44
CA ASN A 38 15.35 13.87 7.79
C ASN A 38 15.00 15.29 8.26
N ASN A 39 13.72 15.66 8.24
CA ASN A 39 13.28 17.02 8.49
C ASN A 39 12.75 17.20 9.92
N ILE A 40 13.56 17.81 10.78
CA ILE A 40 13.22 18.09 12.18
C ILE A 40 11.95 18.94 12.29
N ILE A 41 11.73 19.90 11.39
CA ILE A 41 10.53 20.74 11.40
C ILE A 41 9.28 19.88 11.14
N GLY A 42 9.41 18.86 10.29
CA GLY A 42 8.35 17.87 10.05
C GLY A 42 7.99 17.10 11.32
N LEU A 43 8.98 16.68 12.10
CA LEU A 43 8.75 15.99 13.37
C LEU A 43 8.06 16.88 14.41
N GLU A 44 8.48 18.14 14.52
CA GLU A 44 7.84 19.12 15.41
C GLU A 44 6.41 19.46 14.98
N GLY A 45 6.12 19.47 13.67
CA GLY A 45 4.76 19.63 13.17
C GLY A 45 3.88 18.44 13.52
N GLN A 46 4.36 17.22 13.25
CA GLN A 46 3.59 15.98 13.48
C GLN A 46 3.27 15.73 14.96
N LYS A 47 4.11 16.19 15.90
CA LYS A 47 3.88 15.96 17.34
C LYS A 47 2.59 16.64 17.85
N THR A 48 2.10 17.66 17.14
CA THR A 48 0.88 18.38 17.50
C THR A 48 -0.35 17.46 17.55
N LEU A 49 -0.33 16.35 16.80
CA LEU A 49 -1.34 15.30 16.88
C LEU A 49 -1.49 14.74 18.31
N ALA A 50 -0.42 14.65 19.09
CA ALA A 50 -0.50 14.22 20.49
C ALA A 50 -1.28 15.21 21.36
N PHE A 51 -1.15 16.51 21.07
CA PHE A 51 -1.87 17.56 21.79
C PHE A 51 -3.37 17.50 21.45
N GLU A 52 -3.70 17.37 20.16
CA GLU A 52 -5.09 17.20 19.71
C GLU A 52 -5.74 15.93 20.31
N LEU A 53 -5.02 14.80 20.32
CA LEU A 53 -5.50 13.57 20.94
C LEU A 53 -5.75 13.72 22.44
N TRP A 54 -4.84 14.39 23.15
CA TRP A 54 -4.97 14.67 24.57
C TRP A 54 -6.20 15.53 24.87
N GLU A 55 -6.41 16.60 24.11
CA GLU A 55 -7.54 17.52 24.28
C GLU A 55 -8.89 16.85 23.97
N GLU A 56 -8.97 16.06 22.90
CA GLU A 56 -10.24 15.51 22.41
C GLU A 56 -10.70 14.26 23.17
N ILE A 57 -9.80 13.29 23.37
CA ILE A 57 -10.18 11.98 23.89
C ILE A 57 -9.36 11.52 25.09
N ASN A 58 -8.17 12.10 25.31
CA ASN A 58 -7.20 11.69 26.31
C ASN A 58 -6.98 10.17 26.30
N PRO A 59 -6.33 9.62 25.25
CA PRO A 59 -6.29 8.19 25.02
C PRO A 59 -5.36 7.49 26.01
N THR A 60 -5.65 6.22 26.26
CA THR A 60 -4.76 5.29 26.99
C THR A 60 -3.82 4.54 26.04
N HIS A 61 -4.23 4.39 24.78
CA HIS A 61 -3.54 3.63 23.76
C HIS A 61 -3.63 4.37 22.42
N VAL A 62 -2.56 4.35 21.63
CA VAL A 62 -2.55 4.93 20.27
C VAL A 62 -1.97 3.92 19.29
N ILE A 63 -2.77 3.48 18.33
CA ILE A 63 -2.37 2.55 17.27
C ILE A 63 -1.93 3.35 16.04
N VAL A 64 -0.67 3.21 15.65
CA VAL A 64 -0.02 4.04 14.64
C VAL A 64 0.53 3.17 13.49
N PRO A 65 0.06 3.36 12.25
CA PRO A 65 0.73 2.80 11.08
C PRO A 65 2.17 3.31 11.00
N THR A 66 3.14 2.39 10.92
CA THR A 66 4.55 2.73 11.13
C THR A 66 5.39 2.34 9.91
N GLY A 67 5.56 3.26 8.97
CA GLY A 67 6.53 3.14 7.87
C GLY A 67 7.94 3.53 8.32
N SER A 68 8.32 4.79 8.11
CA SER A 68 9.67 5.28 8.42
C SER A 68 9.98 5.50 9.91
N GLY A 69 8.96 5.44 10.78
CA GLY A 69 9.09 5.63 12.23
C GLY A 69 8.95 7.08 12.72
N SER A 70 8.87 8.05 11.81
CA SER A 70 8.76 9.48 12.13
C SER A 70 7.50 9.82 12.91
N ASN A 71 6.32 9.42 12.41
CA ASN A 71 5.03 9.78 13.00
C ASN A 71 4.85 9.25 14.43
N ILE A 72 5.11 7.96 14.66
CA ILE A 72 5.00 7.37 16.01
C ILE A 72 5.96 8.03 17.00
N TYR A 73 7.18 8.38 16.57
CA TYR A 73 8.11 9.13 17.40
C TYR A 73 7.64 10.55 17.69
N SER A 74 7.08 11.25 16.69
CA SER A 74 6.50 12.58 16.88
C SER A 74 5.34 12.56 17.87
N ILE A 75 4.42 11.60 17.76
CA ILE A 75 3.32 11.43 18.72
C ILE A 75 3.87 11.20 20.13
N TYR A 76 4.86 10.29 20.27
CA TYR A 76 5.55 10.08 21.54
C TYR A 76 6.16 11.37 22.10
N LYS A 77 6.87 12.14 21.27
CA LYS A 77 7.49 13.40 21.67
C LYS A 77 6.46 14.40 22.19
N GLY A 78 5.31 14.51 21.54
CA GLY A 78 4.22 15.37 22.00
C GLY A 78 3.67 14.94 23.36
N PHE A 79 3.38 13.65 23.57
CA PHE A 79 2.96 13.15 24.88
C PHE A 79 4.04 13.28 25.96
N ARG A 80 5.31 13.12 25.60
CA ARG A 80 6.44 13.36 26.51
C ARG A 80 6.50 14.82 26.98
N GLU A 81 6.30 15.77 26.08
CA GLU A 81 6.25 17.19 26.44
C GLU A 81 5.05 17.50 27.34
N LEU A 82 3.88 16.91 27.07
CA LEU A 82 2.71 17.00 27.97
C LEU A 82 3.01 16.44 29.37
N LEU A 83 3.71 15.31 29.45
CA LEU A 83 4.13 14.72 30.72
C LEU A 83 5.12 15.63 31.46
N GLU A 84 6.10 16.19 30.76
CA GLU A 84 7.14 17.05 31.33
C GLU A 84 6.58 18.36 31.91
N ILE A 85 5.50 18.90 31.32
CA ILE A 85 4.80 20.07 31.87
C ILE A 85 3.72 19.71 32.90
N GLY A 86 3.52 18.42 33.19
CA GLY A 86 2.52 17.93 34.14
C GLY A 86 1.07 18.01 33.66
N ALA A 87 0.84 18.07 32.33
CA ALA A 87 -0.51 18.07 31.75
C ALA A 87 -1.14 16.66 31.72
N ILE A 88 -0.31 15.61 31.76
CA ILE A 88 -0.71 14.21 31.93
C ILE A 88 0.16 13.57 33.00
N GLU A 89 -0.34 12.51 33.65
CA GLU A 89 0.39 11.77 34.68
C GLU A 89 1.18 10.58 34.12
N GLU A 90 0.73 10.04 32.98
CA GLU A 90 1.30 8.88 32.32
C GLU A 90 1.24 9.01 30.79
N LEU A 91 2.12 8.29 30.09
CA LEU A 91 2.09 8.22 28.63
C LEU A 91 1.03 7.22 28.17
N PRO A 92 0.28 7.49 27.08
CA PRO A 92 -0.47 6.44 26.42
C PRO A 92 0.49 5.41 25.82
N LYS A 93 0.09 4.13 25.84
CA LYS A 93 0.85 3.06 25.20
C LYS A 93 0.80 3.23 23.69
N LEU A 94 1.96 3.29 23.04
CA LEU A 94 2.03 3.45 21.59
C LEU A 94 2.22 2.10 20.91
N ILE A 95 1.37 1.81 19.91
CA ILE A 95 1.38 0.55 19.19
C ILE A 95 1.82 0.78 17.74
N ALA A 96 2.99 0.26 17.39
CA ALA A 96 3.49 0.30 16.01
C ALA A 96 2.83 -0.79 15.17
N VAL A 97 2.24 -0.44 14.01
CA VAL A 97 1.66 -1.41 13.09
C VAL A 97 2.46 -1.45 11.79
N GLN A 98 2.89 -2.66 11.39
CA GLN A 98 3.57 -2.93 10.12
C GLN A 98 2.96 -4.13 9.42
N THR A 99 3.17 -4.25 8.11
CA THR A 99 2.75 -5.41 7.32
C THR A 99 3.71 -6.58 7.48
N GLU A 100 3.25 -7.82 7.33
CA GLU A 100 4.10 -9.00 7.42
C GLU A 100 5.20 -9.03 6.38
N ASN A 101 4.97 -8.44 5.20
CA ASN A 101 5.95 -8.39 4.11
C ASN A 101 7.05 -7.37 4.39
N CYS A 102 6.77 -6.29 5.11
CA CYS A 102 7.75 -5.26 5.45
C CYS A 102 7.55 -4.78 6.90
N SER A 103 8.37 -5.32 7.81
CA SER A 103 8.20 -5.10 9.27
C SER A 103 9.51 -4.84 10.07
N PRO A 104 10.47 -4.01 9.60
CA PRO A 104 11.77 -3.85 10.26
C PRO A 104 11.74 -3.25 11.68
N ILE A 105 10.71 -2.47 12.03
CA ILE A 105 10.53 -1.90 13.38
C ILE A 105 9.81 -2.91 14.28
N ALA A 106 8.67 -3.45 13.81
CA ALA A 106 7.87 -4.40 14.57
C ALA A 106 8.65 -5.69 14.87
N ALA A 107 9.46 -6.18 13.92
CA ALA A 107 10.31 -7.35 14.11
C ALA A 107 11.29 -7.15 15.28
N GLU A 108 11.89 -5.98 15.43
CA GLU A 108 12.82 -5.72 16.52
C GLU A 108 12.12 -5.58 17.88
N ILE A 109 10.96 -4.92 17.92
CA ILE A 109 10.15 -4.81 19.14
C ILE A 109 9.69 -6.19 19.62
N LEU A 110 9.34 -7.09 18.69
CA LEU A 110 8.82 -8.42 18.98
C LEU A 110 9.89 -9.51 19.08
N GLY A 111 11.17 -9.20 18.81
CA GLY A 111 12.25 -10.19 18.79
C GLY A 111 12.12 -11.24 17.68
N LYS A 112 11.65 -10.84 16.49
CA LYS A 112 11.43 -11.69 15.32
C LYS A 112 12.34 -11.29 14.16
N GLU A 113 12.44 -12.15 13.14
CA GLU A 113 13.10 -11.80 11.88
C GLU A 113 12.25 -10.82 11.06
N SER A 114 12.92 -9.85 10.43
CA SER A 114 12.26 -8.87 9.56
C SER A 114 12.14 -9.39 8.14
N ARG A 115 10.96 -9.23 7.52
CA ARG A 115 10.81 -9.29 6.06
C ARG A 115 10.91 -7.90 5.44
N ARG A 116 11.28 -7.86 4.16
CA ARG A 116 11.50 -6.63 3.35
C ARG A 116 11.00 -6.80 1.91
N GLU A 117 9.86 -7.47 1.80
CA GLU A 117 9.16 -7.79 0.56
C GLU A 117 8.08 -6.74 0.27
N PHE A 118 7.59 -6.75 -0.97
CA PHE A 118 6.58 -5.80 -1.42
C PHE A 118 5.26 -5.98 -0.63
N THR A 119 4.61 -4.87 -0.31
CA THR A 119 3.26 -4.82 0.25
C THR A 119 2.43 -3.81 -0.52
N LYS A 120 1.13 -4.08 -0.69
CA LYS A 120 0.19 -3.10 -1.27
C LYS A 120 -0.06 -1.90 -0.36
N ALA A 121 0.29 -1.97 0.93
CA ALA A 121 0.29 -0.84 1.85
C ALA A 121 1.52 0.05 1.65
N LEU A 122 1.63 0.71 0.48
CA LEU A 122 2.83 1.43 0.03
C LEU A 122 3.44 2.45 1.03
N GLY A 123 2.63 3.13 1.84
CA GLY A 123 3.12 4.04 2.89
C GLY A 123 3.86 3.35 4.04
N LEU A 124 3.79 2.02 4.12
CA LEU A 124 4.50 1.17 5.09
C LEU A 124 5.66 0.40 4.45
N TYR A 125 5.81 0.45 3.12
CA TYR A 125 6.88 -0.24 2.40
C TYR A 125 8.20 0.53 2.50
N VAL A 126 8.82 0.47 3.69
CA VAL A 126 10.10 1.11 4.02
C VAL A 126 11.06 0.05 4.54
N LYS A 127 12.05 -0.35 3.74
CA LYS A 127 12.94 -1.47 4.06
C LYS A 127 13.96 -1.12 5.14
N ASP A 128 14.43 0.13 5.11
CA ASP A 128 15.46 0.64 6.02
C ASP A 128 15.00 1.97 6.66
N PRO A 129 14.11 1.91 7.68
CA PRO A 129 13.52 3.11 8.26
C PRO A 129 14.57 3.98 8.97
N ILE A 130 14.74 5.21 8.49
CA ILE A 130 15.70 6.17 9.05
C ILE A 130 15.44 6.44 10.53
N ASN A 131 14.17 6.49 10.96
CA ASN A 131 13.78 6.77 12.34
C ASN A 131 13.45 5.48 13.14
N LYS A 132 13.99 4.34 12.73
CA LYS A 132 13.76 3.04 13.38
C LYS A 132 14.05 3.08 14.89
N GLU A 133 15.24 3.52 15.29
CA GLU A 133 15.63 3.56 16.71
C GLU A 133 14.74 4.49 17.54
N LEU A 134 14.32 5.61 16.96
CA LEU A 134 13.42 6.56 17.60
C LEU A 134 12.02 5.97 17.79
N ALA A 135 11.51 5.25 16.79
CA ALA A 135 10.23 4.54 16.90
C ALA A 135 10.28 3.43 17.95
N ILE A 136 11.36 2.65 18.00
CA ILE A 136 11.55 1.59 18.99
C ILE A 136 11.63 2.18 20.41
N LYS A 137 12.38 3.28 20.58
CA LYS A 137 12.43 4.02 21.85
C LYS A 137 11.02 4.48 22.27
N ALA A 138 10.28 5.10 21.37
CA ALA A 138 8.92 5.59 21.62
C ALA A 138 7.97 4.48 22.10
N VAL A 139 8.00 3.31 21.44
CA VAL A 139 7.19 2.16 21.84
C VAL A 139 7.62 1.61 23.19
N ARG A 140 8.93 1.41 23.42
CA ARG A 140 9.44 0.85 24.68
C ARG A 140 9.16 1.76 25.88
N GLU A 141 9.41 3.07 25.75
CA GLU A 141 9.23 4.01 26.86
C GLU A 141 7.76 4.31 27.17
N SER A 142 6.86 4.13 26.20
CA SER A 142 5.41 4.18 26.45
C SER A 142 4.83 2.86 26.97
N ASN A 143 5.66 1.84 27.23
CA ASN A 143 5.22 0.48 27.55
C ASN A 143 4.24 -0.11 26.51
N GLY A 144 4.40 0.31 25.25
CA GLY A 144 3.61 -0.13 24.12
C GLY A 144 4.09 -1.46 23.53
N THR A 145 3.61 -1.76 22.32
CA THR A 145 3.95 -2.99 21.60
C THR A 145 3.98 -2.75 20.08
N ALA A 146 4.19 -3.81 19.30
CA ALA A 146 4.02 -3.78 17.87
C ALA A 146 3.07 -4.88 17.39
N VAL A 147 2.36 -4.62 16.30
CA VAL A 147 1.49 -5.60 15.64
C VAL A 147 1.89 -5.74 14.18
N VAL A 148 1.94 -6.98 13.72
CA VAL A 148 2.15 -7.32 12.31
C VAL A 148 0.81 -7.76 11.70
N VAL A 149 0.45 -7.17 10.57
CA VAL A 149 -0.77 -7.48 9.81
C VAL A 149 -0.41 -8.18 8.51
N SER A 150 -1.17 -9.21 8.14
CA SER A 150 -0.98 -9.93 6.88
C SER A 150 -1.51 -9.14 5.68
N GLU A 151 -1.10 -9.52 4.48
CA GLU A 151 -1.58 -8.85 3.25
C GLU A 151 -3.08 -9.03 3.04
N ASP A 152 -3.64 -10.18 3.41
CA ASP A 152 -5.06 -10.51 3.28
C ASP A 152 -5.94 -9.69 4.27
N GLU A 153 -5.34 -9.22 5.37
CA GLU A 153 -6.04 -8.39 6.37
C GLU A 153 -6.18 -6.92 5.95
N LEU A 154 -5.44 -6.48 4.93
CA LEU A 154 -5.45 -5.09 4.47
C LEU A 154 -6.81 -4.68 3.90
N ASP A 155 -7.44 -5.56 3.09
CA ASP A 155 -8.76 -5.31 2.52
C ASP A 155 -9.85 -5.28 3.60
N PHE A 156 -9.69 -6.12 4.64
CA PHE A 156 -10.59 -6.10 5.78
C PHE A 156 -10.55 -4.75 6.49
N GLY A 157 -9.35 -4.23 6.77
CA GLY A 157 -9.19 -2.94 7.43
C GLY A 157 -9.82 -1.78 6.66
N GLU A 158 -9.59 -1.72 5.34
CA GLU A 158 -10.16 -0.67 4.50
C GLU A 158 -11.68 -0.75 4.46
N ARG A 159 -12.23 -1.95 4.20
CA ARG A 159 -13.68 -2.17 4.15
C ARG A 159 -14.36 -1.88 5.49
N ALA A 160 -13.70 -2.16 6.61
CA ALA A 160 -14.21 -1.85 7.94
C ALA A 160 -14.31 -0.35 8.17
N LEU A 161 -13.24 0.43 7.88
CA LEU A 161 -13.29 1.89 7.99
C LEU A 161 -14.32 2.50 7.03
N ALA A 162 -14.43 1.99 5.81
CA ALA A 162 -15.39 2.49 4.83
C ALA A 162 -16.85 2.31 5.29
N LYS A 163 -17.17 1.22 6.01
CA LYS A 163 -18.50 1.01 6.62
C LYS A 163 -18.82 2.03 7.71
N GLU A 164 -17.81 2.57 8.37
CA GLU A 164 -17.92 3.68 9.34
C GLU A 164 -17.86 5.06 8.66
N GLY A 165 -17.87 5.12 7.32
CA GLY A 165 -17.84 6.37 6.56
C GLY A 165 -16.44 6.98 6.38
N VAL A 166 -15.38 6.26 6.75
CA VAL A 166 -13.98 6.71 6.62
C VAL A 166 -13.31 5.96 5.48
N PHE A 167 -13.08 6.64 4.34
CA PHE A 167 -12.37 6.03 3.22
C PHE A 167 -10.86 6.29 3.32
N ALA A 168 -10.11 5.28 3.77
CA ALA A 168 -8.68 5.33 4.06
C ALA A 168 -7.85 4.48 3.08
N GLU A 169 -6.58 4.84 2.85
CA GLU A 169 -5.66 3.97 2.09
C GLU A 169 -5.24 2.73 2.89
N TYR A 170 -4.76 1.67 2.21
CA TYR A 170 -4.32 0.42 2.87
C TYR A 170 -3.35 0.67 4.04
N SER A 171 -2.35 1.55 3.85
CA SER A 171 -1.37 1.88 4.89
C SER A 171 -2.00 2.51 6.13
N SER A 172 -3.09 3.24 5.98
CA SER A 172 -3.83 3.80 7.12
C SER A 172 -4.76 2.77 7.75
N ALA A 173 -5.35 1.91 6.94
CA ALA A 173 -6.37 0.97 7.36
C ALA A 173 -5.85 -0.21 8.20
N VAL A 174 -4.52 -0.43 8.23
CA VAL A 174 -3.86 -1.49 9.04
C VAL A 174 -4.17 -1.41 10.53
N VAL A 175 -4.59 -0.25 11.03
CA VAL A 175 -4.95 -0.06 12.44
C VAL A 175 -6.13 -0.91 12.86
N ILE A 176 -7.05 -1.25 11.94
CA ILE A 176 -8.22 -2.07 12.24
C ILE A 176 -7.85 -3.54 12.52
N PRO A 177 -7.18 -4.28 11.62
CA PRO A 177 -6.75 -5.64 11.95
C PRO A 177 -5.82 -5.67 13.16
N ALA A 178 -4.99 -4.63 13.37
CA ALA A 178 -4.21 -4.52 14.59
C ALA A 178 -5.06 -4.38 15.86
N LEU A 179 -6.09 -3.53 15.83
CA LEU A 179 -7.05 -3.39 16.93
C LEU A 179 -7.74 -4.73 17.24
N VAL A 180 -8.20 -5.45 16.22
CA VAL A 180 -8.86 -6.76 16.39
C VAL A 180 -7.92 -7.75 17.08
N LYS A 181 -6.68 -7.90 16.59
CA LYS A 181 -5.69 -8.82 17.19
C LYS A 181 -5.41 -8.51 18.66
N LEU A 182 -5.25 -7.23 19.00
CA LEU A 182 -4.99 -6.79 20.37
C LEU A 182 -6.19 -7.03 21.28
N HIS A 183 -7.40 -6.81 20.76
CA HIS A 183 -8.62 -7.10 21.49
C HIS A 183 -8.77 -8.61 21.77
N GLU A 184 -8.55 -9.45 20.76
CA GLU A 184 -8.62 -10.91 20.88
C GLU A 184 -7.54 -11.48 21.81
N SER A 185 -6.36 -10.85 21.86
CA SER A 185 -5.30 -11.25 22.81
C SER A 185 -5.54 -10.77 24.24
N GLY A 186 -6.62 -10.04 24.51
CA GLY A 186 -6.91 -9.46 25.83
C GLY A 186 -5.95 -8.35 26.24
N TYR A 187 -5.34 -7.64 25.27
CA TYR A 187 -4.39 -6.57 25.54
C TYR A 187 -5.05 -5.33 26.17
N PHE A 188 -6.34 -5.12 25.89
CA PHE A 188 -7.12 -4.00 26.41
C PHE A 188 -7.98 -4.40 27.61
N GLU A 189 -8.10 -3.48 28.54
CA GLU A 189 -8.99 -3.56 29.70
C GLU A 189 -10.28 -2.76 29.47
N LYS A 190 -11.30 -3.06 30.29
CA LYS A 190 -12.55 -2.30 30.25
C LYS A 190 -12.29 -0.86 30.67
N GLY A 191 -12.57 0.10 29.78
CA GLY A 191 -12.38 1.53 30.02
C GLY A 191 -11.20 2.12 29.26
N ASP A 192 -10.36 1.29 28.63
CA ASP A 192 -9.33 1.76 27.72
C ASP A 192 -9.93 2.59 26.58
N LYS A 193 -9.31 3.73 26.34
CA LYS A 193 -9.57 4.59 25.19
C LYS A 193 -8.46 4.39 24.17
N VAL A 194 -8.83 3.92 22.98
CA VAL A 194 -7.89 3.59 21.91
C VAL A 194 -8.06 4.56 20.75
N ALA A 195 -7.00 5.29 20.44
CA ALA A 195 -6.94 6.14 19.26
C ALA A 195 -6.37 5.34 18.07
N LEU A 196 -7.05 5.40 16.92
CA LEU A 196 -6.59 4.79 15.67
C LEU A 196 -6.13 5.90 14.72
N ILE A 197 -4.86 5.89 14.31
CA ILE A 197 -4.33 6.95 13.45
C ILE A 197 -4.53 6.59 11.98
N VAL A 198 -5.40 7.35 11.30
CA VAL A 198 -5.64 7.26 9.85
C VAL A 198 -4.88 8.40 9.16
N THR A 199 -3.78 8.07 8.47
CA THR A 199 -2.81 9.05 7.93
C THR A 199 -3.10 9.53 6.51
N GLY A 200 -3.94 8.80 5.76
CA GLY A 200 -4.14 9.02 4.33
C GLY A 200 -5.53 8.60 3.86
N SER A 201 -6.09 9.43 2.97
CA SER A 201 -7.35 9.14 2.29
C SER A 201 -7.19 8.05 1.24
N GLY A 202 -8.20 7.17 1.12
CA GLY A 202 -8.27 6.13 0.08
C GLY A 202 -8.31 6.70 -1.35
N LEU A 203 -8.63 7.99 -1.52
CA LEU A 203 -8.55 8.67 -2.82
C LEU A 203 -7.12 8.73 -3.39
N LYS A 204 -6.09 8.54 -2.55
CA LYS A 204 -4.70 8.42 -3.01
C LYS A 204 -4.41 7.09 -3.70
N SER A 205 -5.01 6.00 -3.21
CA SER A 205 -4.73 4.64 -3.65
C SER A 205 -5.57 4.19 -4.83
N TYR A 206 -6.72 4.84 -5.07
CA TYR A 206 -7.64 4.51 -6.17
C TYR A 206 -6.99 4.59 -7.56
N TYR A 207 -5.93 5.39 -7.72
CA TYR A 207 -5.22 5.53 -9.00
C TYR A 207 -4.22 4.41 -9.32
N VAL A 208 -3.93 3.49 -8.37
CA VAL A 208 -2.95 2.41 -8.60
C VAL A 208 -3.61 1.17 -9.19
N GLU A 209 -4.85 0.84 -8.80
CA GLU A 209 -5.58 -0.28 -9.40
C GLU A 209 -5.99 -0.03 -10.87
N GLU A 210 -6.16 1.23 -11.28
CA GLU A 210 -6.46 1.56 -12.69
C GLU A 210 -5.31 1.25 -13.66
N ARG A 211 -4.10 0.95 -13.18
CA ARG A 211 -3.01 0.49 -14.04
C ARG A 211 -2.97 -1.02 -14.23
N GLU A 212 -3.72 -1.79 -13.45
CA GLU A 212 -3.86 -3.25 -13.64
C GLU A 212 -5.29 -3.75 -13.85
N ARG A 213 -6.31 -2.87 -13.79
CA ARG A 213 -7.51 -3.09 -14.60
C ARG A 213 -7.15 -2.83 -16.06
N PHE A 214 -6.54 -3.83 -16.68
CA PHE A 214 -6.56 -3.96 -18.13
C PHE A 214 -8.03 -3.81 -18.56
N SER A 215 -8.39 -2.64 -19.08
CA SER A 215 -9.62 -2.46 -19.84
C SER A 215 -9.44 -3.26 -21.13
N ILE A 216 -9.54 -4.57 -21.03
CA ILE A 216 -9.71 -5.45 -22.17
C ILE A 216 -11.09 -5.12 -22.71
N GLY A 217 -11.12 -4.35 -23.81
CA GLY A 217 -12.37 -4.01 -24.48
C GLY A 217 -13.16 -5.28 -24.84
N GLY A 218 -14.49 -5.20 -24.86
CA GLY A 218 -15.36 -6.38 -24.98
C GLY A 218 -14.99 -7.35 -26.11
N THR A 219 -14.55 -6.85 -27.26
CA THR A 219 -14.09 -7.68 -28.38
C THR A 219 -12.86 -8.54 -28.05
N LYS A 220 -11.92 -8.03 -27.25
CA LYS A 220 -10.76 -8.80 -26.83
C LYS A 220 -11.15 -9.88 -25.81
N LEU A 221 -12.06 -9.58 -24.88
CA LEU A 221 -12.61 -10.58 -23.96
C LEU A 221 -13.31 -11.71 -24.72
N GLU A 222 -14.06 -11.35 -25.75
CA GLU A 222 -14.75 -12.30 -26.63
C GLU A 222 -13.77 -13.20 -27.39
N ILE A 223 -12.69 -12.63 -27.96
CA ILE A 223 -11.62 -13.42 -28.58
C ILE A 223 -10.98 -14.39 -27.57
N LEU A 224 -10.72 -13.94 -26.34
CA LEU A 224 -10.18 -14.79 -25.28
C LEU A 224 -11.14 -15.94 -24.94
N LYS A 225 -12.46 -15.68 -24.85
CA LYS A 225 -13.48 -16.71 -24.63
C LYS A 225 -13.51 -17.76 -25.75
N LEU A 226 -13.46 -17.32 -27.02
CA LEU A 226 -13.37 -18.22 -28.17
C LEU A 226 -12.13 -19.11 -28.11
N LEU A 227 -10.99 -18.53 -27.74
CA LEU A 227 -9.72 -19.26 -27.62
C LEU A 227 -9.63 -20.17 -26.39
N ARG A 228 -10.54 -20.03 -25.41
CA ARG A 228 -10.69 -20.95 -24.27
C ARG A 228 -11.22 -22.31 -24.72
N GLU A 229 -12.08 -22.33 -25.74
CA GLU A 229 -12.69 -23.57 -26.22
C GLU A 229 -11.69 -24.42 -27.02
N LYS A 230 -10.96 -23.79 -27.93
CA LYS A 230 -9.98 -24.45 -28.80
C LYS A 230 -9.05 -23.43 -29.47
N PRO A 231 -7.87 -23.86 -29.94
CA PRO A 231 -7.01 -23.00 -30.74
C PRO A 231 -7.67 -22.63 -32.09
N MET A 232 -7.68 -21.34 -32.43
CA MET A 232 -8.29 -20.81 -33.66
C MET A 232 -7.31 -19.91 -34.42
N TYR A 233 -7.49 -19.81 -35.74
CA TYR A 233 -6.74 -18.87 -36.59
C TYR A 233 -7.56 -17.61 -36.87
N GLY A 234 -6.91 -16.51 -37.25
CA GLY A 234 -7.54 -15.17 -37.27
C GLY A 234 -8.87 -15.04 -38.04
N TYR A 235 -9.09 -15.81 -39.10
CA TYR A 235 -10.37 -15.82 -39.83
C TYR A 235 -11.47 -16.59 -39.11
N GLU A 236 -11.14 -17.72 -38.48
CA GLU A 236 -12.10 -18.46 -37.65
C GLU A 236 -12.51 -17.64 -36.43
N ILE A 237 -11.57 -16.91 -35.82
CA ILE A 237 -11.90 -15.94 -34.77
C ILE A 237 -12.87 -14.88 -35.31
N TRP A 238 -12.58 -14.26 -36.45
CA TRP A 238 -13.43 -13.23 -37.05
C TRP A 238 -14.86 -13.71 -37.38
N GLU A 239 -15.02 -14.95 -37.85
CA GLU A 239 -16.34 -15.53 -38.16
C GLU A 239 -17.19 -15.85 -36.92
N ASN A 240 -16.55 -16.11 -35.78
CA ASN A 240 -17.22 -16.49 -34.53
C ASN A 240 -17.44 -15.30 -33.56
N LEU A 241 -17.09 -14.07 -33.96
CA LEU A 241 -17.42 -12.87 -33.18
C LEU A 241 -18.90 -12.50 -33.35
N GLU A 242 -19.58 -12.26 -32.25
CA GLU A 242 -20.95 -11.75 -32.14
C GLU A 242 -21.09 -10.35 -32.74
N LYS A 243 -20.06 -9.50 -32.57
CA LYS A 243 -20.07 -8.13 -33.11
C LYS A 243 -19.37 -8.07 -34.47
N PRO A 244 -20.07 -7.66 -35.54
CA PRO A 244 -19.47 -7.57 -36.86
C PRO A 244 -18.39 -6.47 -36.89
N MET A 245 -17.21 -6.82 -37.39
CA MET A 245 -16.11 -5.89 -37.56
C MET A 245 -15.25 -6.20 -38.79
N LYS A 246 -14.34 -5.28 -39.13
CA LYS A 246 -13.40 -5.50 -40.24
C LYS A 246 -12.37 -6.56 -39.85
N TYR A 247 -12.08 -7.48 -40.77
CA TYR A 247 -11.08 -8.53 -40.58
C TYR A 247 -9.71 -8.01 -40.11
N GLN A 248 -9.27 -6.86 -40.62
CA GLN A 248 -8.02 -6.22 -40.19
C GLN A 248 -8.01 -5.82 -38.71
N ALA A 249 -9.16 -5.42 -38.17
CA ALA A 249 -9.30 -5.04 -36.77
C ALA A 249 -9.19 -6.27 -35.83
N VAL A 250 -9.64 -7.45 -36.28
CA VAL A 250 -9.43 -8.71 -35.53
C VAL A 250 -7.93 -9.01 -35.40
N TYR A 251 -7.17 -8.90 -36.49
CA TYR A 251 -5.72 -9.09 -36.41
C TYR A 251 -5.00 -8.05 -35.54
N GLN A 252 -5.50 -6.82 -35.49
CA GLN A 252 -4.98 -5.83 -34.56
C GLN A 252 -5.20 -6.27 -33.11
N HIS A 253 -6.40 -6.75 -32.77
CA HIS A 253 -6.67 -7.29 -31.43
C HIS A 253 -5.86 -8.52 -31.10
N ILE A 254 -5.66 -9.45 -32.05
CA ILE A 254 -4.80 -10.62 -31.85
C ILE A 254 -3.37 -10.17 -31.52
N LYS A 255 -2.79 -9.24 -32.29
CA LYS A 255 -1.44 -8.71 -32.01
C LYS A 255 -1.34 -8.03 -30.65
N GLU A 256 -2.36 -7.28 -30.27
CA GLU A 256 -2.42 -6.64 -28.95
C GLU A 256 -2.50 -7.70 -27.84
N LEU A 257 -3.31 -8.74 -27.99
CA LEU A 257 -3.42 -9.85 -27.03
C LEU A 257 -2.12 -10.65 -26.91
N GLU A 258 -1.42 -10.90 -28.02
CA GLU A 258 -0.08 -11.52 -28.03
C GLU A 258 0.94 -10.64 -27.32
N ALA A 259 0.97 -9.33 -27.60
CA ALA A 259 1.87 -8.38 -26.96
C ALA A 259 1.64 -8.27 -25.44
N LEU A 260 0.40 -8.51 -25.00
CA LEU A 260 0.04 -8.58 -23.58
C LEU A 260 0.37 -9.93 -22.92
N GLY A 261 0.77 -10.93 -23.71
CA GLY A 261 1.05 -12.29 -23.26
C GLY A 261 -0.19 -13.05 -22.83
N LEU A 262 -1.38 -12.67 -23.31
CA LEU A 262 -2.66 -13.31 -22.97
C LEU A 262 -2.99 -14.47 -23.92
N ILE A 263 -2.44 -14.43 -25.12
CA ILE A 263 -2.51 -15.52 -26.10
C ILE A 263 -1.11 -15.77 -26.66
N GLU A 264 -0.90 -16.98 -27.16
CA GLU A 264 0.33 -17.36 -27.83
C GLU A 264 0.05 -18.23 -29.07
N GLU A 265 1.05 -18.35 -29.94
CA GLU A 265 0.97 -19.27 -31.08
C GLU A 265 0.92 -20.72 -30.56
N ALA A 266 -0.12 -21.45 -30.95
CA ALA A 266 -0.25 -22.88 -30.67
C ALA A 266 0.53 -23.71 -31.69
N TYR A 267 0.25 -23.51 -32.99
CA TYR A 267 0.89 -24.20 -34.10
C TYR A 267 0.57 -23.51 -35.44
N LYS A 268 1.31 -23.88 -36.49
CA LYS A 268 1.05 -23.45 -37.88
C LYS A 268 0.54 -24.60 -38.74
N ARG A 269 -0.44 -24.32 -39.59
CA ARG A 269 -0.91 -25.24 -40.63
C ARG A 269 -0.96 -24.52 -41.98
N GLY A 270 0.05 -24.76 -42.81
CA GLY A 270 0.25 -24.03 -44.06
C GLY A 270 0.58 -22.55 -43.77
N ARG A 271 -0.19 -21.62 -44.35
CA ARG A 271 -0.04 -20.17 -44.13
C ARG A 271 -0.82 -19.65 -42.91
N ARG A 272 -1.54 -20.51 -42.20
CA ARG A 272 -2.41 -20.14 -41.07
C ARG A 272 -1.67 -20.34 -39.75
N VAL A 273 -1.75 -19.33 -38.88
CA VAL A 273 -1.25 -19.36 -37.50
C VAL A 273 -2.45 -19.55 -36.57
N TYR A 274 -2.40 -20.56 -35.72
CA TYR A 274 -3.43 -20.83 -34.71
C TYR A 274 -2.95 -20.31 -33.36
N TYR A 275 -3.84 -19.62 -32.64
CA TYR A 275 -3.58 -19.03 -31.34
C TYR A 275 -4.29 -19.82 -30.25
N LYS A 276 -3.75 -19.82 -29.03
CA LYS A 276 -4.39 -20.38 -27.83
C LYS A 276 -4.20 -19.42 -26.65
N LEU A 277 -4.99 -19.60 -25.59
CA LEU A 277 -4.77 -18.88 -24.33
C LEU A 277 -3.46 -19.28 -23.65
N THR A 278 -2.86 -18.33 -22.95
CA THR A 278 -1.82 -18.58 -21.95
C THR A 278 -2.45 -18.74 -20.56
N GLU A 279 -1.71 -19.24 -19.57
CA GLU A 279 -2.16 -19.25 -18.17
C GLU A 279 -2.56 -17.85 -17.67
N LYS A 280 -1.86 -16.81 -18.14
CA LYS A 280 -2.18 -15.41 -17.84
C LYS A 280 -3.52 -14.99 -18.45
N GLY A 281 -3.82 -15.45 -19.66
CA GLY A 281 -5.10 -15.23 -20.33
C GLY A 281 -6.27 -15.93 -19.63
N GLU A 282 -6.05 -17.16 -19.15
CA GLU A 282 -7.05 -17.92 -18.38
C GLU A 282 -7.40 -17.25 -17.06
N ARG A 283 -6.40 -16.90 -16.23
CA ARG A 283 -6.63 -16.19 -14.95
C ARG A 283 -7.36 -14.87 -15.15
N LEU A 284 -7.07 -14.18 -16.26
CA LEU A 284 -7.77 -12.94 -16.58
C LEU A 284 -9.26 -13.20 -16.84
N LEU A 285 -9.62 -14.25 -17.59
CA LEU A 285 -11.03 -14.57 -17.83
C LEU A 285 -11.78 -14.95 -16.54
N GLU A 286 -11.14 -15.68 -15.64
CA GLU A 286 -11.71 -16.05 -14.34
C GLU A 286 -12.10 -14.81 -13.51
N ASN A 287 -11.27 -13.77 -13.52
CA ASN A 287 -11.55 -12.51 -12.82
C ASN A 287 -12.72 -11.68 -13.40
N PHE A 288 -13.21 -11.99 -14.60
CA PHE A 288 -14.38 -11.33 -15.20
C PHE A 288 -15.67 -12.16 -15.08
N GLU A 289 -15.60 -13.36 -14.48
CA GLU A 289 -16.73 -14.25 -14.26
C GLU A 289 -17.25 -14.23 -12.79
N GLU A 290 -16.54 -13.55 -11.87
CA GLU A 290 -16.98 -13.21 -10.49
C GLU A 290 -17.65 -11.83 -10.39
#